data_AF-A0A8J5TGA0-F1
#
_entry.id   AF-A0A8J5TGA0-F1
#
_cell.length_a   1.000
_cell.length_b   1.000
_cell.length_c   1.000
_cell.angle_alpha   90.00
_cell.angle_beta   90.00
_cell.angle_gamma   90.00
#
_symmetry.space_group_name_H-M   'P 1'
#
loop_
_entity.id
_entity.type
_entity.pdbx_description
1 polymer ?
#
loop_
_entity_poly.entity_id
_entity_poly.type
_entity_poly.pdbx_seq_one_letter_code
_entity_poly.pdbx_strand_id
1 'polypeptide(L)'
;MSSEYGGRIKQLESDITFHIGKQEAELTLRVNNAAFYGDLNQLKSLIRAGADPKNTDYDGRSPLHLAACKGFEDVVQFLLHEGADIDLADKFGNTPLLEAVKQGHDRVATLLFSKGAKLSLMNAGTHLCTAVARGDSDFVRRALAYGADPNSRDYDHRTPLHIAAAEGLYLMAKLLVDAGASVFATDRWGTTPLDEGRKSGSKTLMQMLGQGKADELSKFPARGDEVRDKMHPRRCSVFPYHPWDGGDKRREGVVVWIPHTIEGLIRSAQEKLGLSVSDSDSGARLRLLGEDGAKVQDVDMVNDGQKLYLVGGDGAEPSE
;
A
#
# COMPACT_ATOMS: atom_id res chain seq x y z
N MET A 1 -34.24 -62.08 19.30
CA MET A 1 -33.23 -61.82 20.37
C MET A 1 -31.97 -61.11 19.85
N SER A 2 -31.36 -61.53 18.72
CA SER A 2 -30.14 -60.87 18.20
C SER A 2 -30.34 -59.41 17.71
N SER A 3 -31.51 -59.09 17.14
CA SER A 3 -31.83 -57.74 16.62
C SER A 3 -32.02 -56.68 17.73
N GLU A 4 -32.73 -57.01 18.81
CA GLU A 4 -32.91 -56.11 19.95
C GLU A 4 -31.62 -55.85 20.73
N TYR A 5 -30.75 -56.88 20.84
CA TYR A 5 -29.45 -56.75 21.49
C TYR A 5 -28.52 -55.82 20.71
N GLY A 6 -28.49 -55.96 19.37
CA GLY A 6 -27.78 -55.03 18.49
C GLY A 6 -28.34 -53.60 18.54
N GLY A 7 -29.64 -53.43 18.69
CA GLY A 7 -30.26 -52.10 18.87
C GLY A 7 -29.86 -51.42 20.19
N ARG A 8 -29.82 -52.18 21.29
CA ARG A 8 -29.40 -51.65 22.61
C ARG A 8 -27.92 -51.27 22.64
N ILE A 9 -27.05 -52.05 21.98
CA ILE A 9 -25.62 -51.73 21.87
C ILE A 9 -25.44 -50.42 21.10
N LYS A 10 -26.12 -50.24 19.95
CA LYS A 10 -26.06 -48.99 19.19
C LYS A 10 -26.56 -47.77 19.98
N GLN A 11 -27.62 -47.96 20.77
CA GLN A 11 -28.12 -46.88 21.64
C GLN A 11 -27.10 -46.51 22.72
N LEU A 12 -26.50 -47.51 23.39
CA LEU A 12 -25.44 -47.31 24.38
C LEU A 12 -24.21 -46.61 23.78
N GLU A 13 -23.79 -47.01 22.58
CA GLU A 13 -22.69 -46.36 21.85
C GLU A 13 -23.01 -44.89 21.55
N SER A 14 -24.24 -44.61 21.09
CA SER A 14 -24.71 -43.24 20.84
C SER A 14 -24.74 -42.39 22.12
N ASP A 15 -25.20 -42.96 23.23
CA ASP A 15 -25.28 -42.24 24.50
C ASP A 15 -23.88 -41.97 25.07
N ILE A 16 -22.97 -42.95 24.99
CA ILE A 16 -21.57 -42.79 25.44
C ILE A 16 -20.86 -41.72 24.62
N THR A 17 -20.96 -41.79 23.29
CA THR A 17 -20.35 -40.79 22.40
C THR A 17 -20.89 -39.39 22.64
N PHE A 18 -22.20 -39.26 22.88
CA PHE A 18 -22.82 -37.99 23.25
C PHE A 18 -22.27 -37.43 24.58
N HIS A 19 -22.14 -38.27 25.62
CA HIS A 19 -21.62 -37.83 26.92
C HIS A 19 -20.13 -37.45 26.85
N ILE A 20 -19.32 -38.20 26.10
CA ILE A 20 -17.91 -37.88 25.87
C ILE A 20 -17.81 -36.52 25.16
N GLY A 21 -18.54 -36.32 24.06
CA GLY A 21 -18.51 -35.05 23.33
C GLY A 21 -18.96 -33.86 24.18
N LYS A 22 -19.97 -34.04 25.04
CA LYS A 22 -20.40 -33.01 25.99
C LYS A 22 -19.30 -32.67 27.01
N GLN A 23 -18.62 -33.69 27.55
CA GLN A 23 -17.53 -33.50 28.52
C GLN A 23 -16.33 -32.82 27.88
N GLU A 24 -15.96 -33.19 26.65
CA GLU A 24 -14.88 -32.57 25.89
C GLU A 24 -15.16 -31.09 25.58
N ALA A 25 -16.40 -30.78 25.20
CA ALA A 25 -16.82 -29.39 24.98
C ALA A 25 -16.75 -28.55 26.26
N GLU A 26 -17.17 -29.11 27.40
CA GLU A 26 -17.09 -28.43 28.70
C GLU A 26 -15.63 -28.21 29.14
N LEU A 27 -14.76 -29.22 28.95
CA LEU A 27 -13.33 -29.09 29.25
C LEU A 27 -12.67 -28.03 28.36
N THR A 28 -12.98 -28.03 27.06
CA THR A 28 -12.49 -27.03 26.10
C THR A 28 -12.89 -25.62 26.54
N LEU A 29 -14.14 -25.43 26.95
CA LEU A 29 -14.62 -24.14 27.46
C LEU A 29 -13.84 -23.71 28.72
N ARG A 30 -13.58 -24.62 29.65
CA ARG A 30 -12.82 -24.32 30.88
C ARG A 30 -11.37 -23.95 30.56
N VAL A 31 -10.72 -24.67 29.64
CA VAL A 31 -9.35 -24.36 29.17
C VAL A 31 -9.31 -22.97 28.53
N ASN A 32 -10.25 -22.69 27.63
CA ASN A 32 -10.35 -21.38 26.97
C ASN A 32 -10.58 -20.24 27.97
N ASN A 33 -11.44 -20.43 28.97
CA ASN A 33 -11.64 -19.46 30.04
C ASN A 33 -10.36 -19.25 30.86
N ALA A 34 -9.67 -20.32 31.26
CA ALA A 34 -8.42 -20.20 32.01
C ALA A 34 -7.36 -19.41 31.21
N ALA A 35 -7.24 -19.68 29.91
CA ALA A 35 -6.34 -18.93 29.03
C ALA A 35 -6.76 -17.46 28.84
N PHE A 36 -8.06 -17.19 28.75
CA PHE A 36 -8.61 -15.84 28.60
C PHE A 36 -8.48 -14.98 29.86
N TYR A 37 -8.47 -15.58 31.05
CA TYR A 37 -8.29 -14.87 32.32
C TYR A 37 -6.83 -14.89 32.82
N GLY A 38 -5.94 -15.61 32.14
CA GLY A 38 -4.53 -15.70 32.53
C GLY A 38 -4.27 -16.63 33.71
N ASP A 39 -5.21 -17.53 34.04
CA ASP A 39 -5.04 -18.46 35.16
C ASP A 39 -4.21 -19.68 34.73
N LEU A 40 -2.88 -19.51 34.78
CA LEU A 40 -1.92 -20.55 34.44
C LEU A 40 -2.06 -21.80 35.32
N ASN A 41 -2.43 -21.64 36.59
CA ASN A 41 -2.54 -22.76 37.52
C ASN A 41 -3.76 -23.62 37.20
N GLN A 42 -4.89 -22.98 36.94
CA GLN A 42 -6.09 -23.67 36.49
C GLN A 42 -5.85 -24.34 35.14
N LEU A 43 -5.21 -23.65 34.20
CA LEU A 43 -4.88 -24.20 32.89
C LEU A 43 -4.02 -25.47 33.00
N LYS A 44 -2.95 -25.44 33.81
CA LYS A 44 -2.11 -26.61 34.10
C LYS A 44 -2.90 -27.77 34.72
N SER A 45 -3.80 -27.46 35.64
CA SER A 45 -4.65 -28.47 36.29
C SER A 45 -5.59 -29.14 35.29
N LEU A 46 -6.22 -28.36 34.41
CA LEU A 46 -7.14 -28.86 33.39
C LEU A 46 -6.43 -29.76 32.37
N ILE A 47 -5.25 -29.36 31.89
CA ILE A 47 -4.47 -30.18 30.94
C ILE A 47 -4.02 -31.48 31.61
N ARG A 48 -3.56 -31.44 32.87
CA ARG A 48 -3.24 -32.66 33.64
C ARG A 48 -4.44 -33.59 33.85
N ALA A 49 -5.65 -33.03 33.91
CA ALA A 49 -6.90 -33.78 33.99
C ALA A 49 -7.34 -34.35 32.62
N GLY A 50 -6.55 -34.16 31.56
CA GLY A 50 -6.81 -34.71 30.22
C GLY A 50 -7.50 -33.75 29.25
N ALA A 51 -7.64 -32.46 29.57
CA ALA A 51 -8.14 -31.48 28.61
C ALA A 51 -7.10 -31.20 27.52
N ASP A 52 -7.53 -31.19 26.25
CA ASP A 52 -6.64 -30.90 25.11
C ASP A 52 -6.46 -29.38 24.94
N PRO A 53 -5.24 -28.83 25.06
CA PRO A 53 -4.96 -27.40 24.86
C PRO A 53 -5.06 -26.95 23.40
N LYS A 54 -5.30 -27.85 22.45
CA LYS A 54 -5.43 -27.56 21.02
C LYS A 54 -6.86 -27.35 20.57
N ASN A 55 -7.83 -27.73 21.39
CA ASN A 55 -9.25 -27.59 21.06
C ASN A 55 -9.62 -26.11 20.94
N THR A 56 -10.39 -25.78 19.91
CA THR A 56 -10.82 -24.42 19.63
C THR A 56 -12.23 -24.15 20.14
N ASP A 57 -12.55 -22.87 20.37
CA ASP A 57 -13.92 -22.44 20.58
C ASP A 57 -14.77 -22.46 19.29
N TYR A 58 -16.02 -22.01 19.39
CA TYR A 58 -16.95 -21.92 18.26
C TYR A 58 -16.48 -20.99 17.13
N ASP A 59 -15.57 -20.05 17.39
CA ASP A 59 -15.01 -19.14 16.41
C ASP A 59 -13.70 -19.67 15.81
N GLY A 60 -13.26 -20.86 16.21
CA GLY A 60 -11.99 -21.45 15.78
C GLY A 60 -10.77 -20.88 16.54
N ARG A 61 -10.98 -20.15 17.63
CA ARG A 61 -9.87 -19.61 18.45
C ARG A 61 -9.37 -20.69 19.40
N SER A 62 -8.08 -20.94 19.38
CA SER A 62 -7.40 -21.78 20.37
C SER A 62 -7.13 -21.01 21.68
N PRO A 63 -6.82 -21.70 22.79
CA PRO A 63 -6.36 -21.05 24.02
C PRO A 63 -5.20 -20.07 23.79
N LEU A 64 -4.33 -20.36 22.81
CA LEU A 64 -3.20 -19.51 22.44
C LEU A 64 -3.66 -18.17 21.86
N HIS A 65 -4.73 -18.14 21.05
CA HIS A 65 -5.32 -16.89 20.57
C HIS A 65 -5.80 -16.02 21.73
N LEU A 66 -6.51 -16.63 22.69
CA LEU A 66 -7.11 -15.92 23.81
C LEU A 66 -6.03 -15.34 24.73
N ALA A 67 -5.01 -16.14 25.07
CA ALA A 67 -3.87 -15.68 25.86
C ALA A 67 -3.09 -14.58 25.14
N ALA A 68 -2.90 -14.69 23.82
CA ALA A 68 -2.19 -13.71 23.03
C ALA A 68 -2.95 -12.38 22.92
N CYS A 69 -4.27 -12.44 22.71
CA CYS A 69 -5.18 -11.30 22.70
C CYS A 69 -5.22 -10.55 24.05
N LYS A 70 -4.91 -11.23 25.16
CA LYS A 70 -4.89 -10.64 26.51
C LYS A 70 -3.50 -10.29 27.03
N GLY A 71 -2.44 -10.71 26.33
CA GLY A 71 -1.07 -10.38 26.68
C GLY A 71 -0.49 -11.23 27.82
N PHE A 72 -1.03 -12.43 28.08
CA PHE A 72 -0.53 -13.32 29.14
C PHE A 72 0.68 -14.13 28.66
N GLU A 73 1.86 -13.56 28.84
CA GLU A 73 3.14 -14.12 28.36
C GLU A 73 3.44 -15.51 28.93
N ASP A 74 3.18 -15.73 30.22
CA ASP A 74 3.39 -17.00 30.91
C ASP A 74 2.45 -18.11 30.41
N VAL A 75 1.19 -17.78 30.15
CA VAL A 75 0.20 -18.68 29.55
C VAL A 75 0.58 -19.00 28.11
N VAL A 76 0.97 -18.00 27.31
CA VAL A 76 1.45 -18.21 25.93
C VAL A 76 2.65 -19.14 25.92
N GLN A 77 3.64 -18.89 26.76
CA GLN A 77 4.84 -19.73 26.84
C GLN A 77 4.50 -21.18 27.21
N PHE A 78 3.58 -21.36 28.15
CA PHE A 78 3.13 -22.68 28.57
C PHE A 78 2.36 -23.40 27.46
N LEU A 79 1.41 -22.75 26.79
CA LEU A 79 0.64 -23.36 25.70
C LEU A 79 1.53 -23.76 24.51
N LEU A 80 2.55 -22.96 24.18
CA LEU A 80 3.54 -23.33 23.16
C LEU A 80 4.36 -24.55 23.58
N HIS A 81 4.68 -24.69 24.87
CA HIS A 81 5.37 -25.87 25.40
C HIS A 81 4.50 -27.13 25.29
N GLU A 82 3.19 -27.01 25.52
CA GLU A 82 2.20 -28.09 25.34
C GLU A 82 1.87 -28.37 23.85
N GLY A 83 2.57 -27.73 22.92
CA GLY A 83 2.46 -27.99 21.48
C GLY A 83 1.24 -27.37 20.82
N ALA A 84 0.71 -26.27 21.36
CA ALA A 84 -0.28 -25.46 20.65
C ALA A 84 0.26 -24.98 19.30
N ASP A 85 -0.57 -25.01 18.28
CA ASP A 85 -0.20 -24.52 16.94
C ASP A 85 -0.09 -22.99 16.97
N ILE A 86 1.12 -22.50 16.66
CA ILE A 86 1.50 -21.10 16.74
C ILE A 86 0.92 -20.24 15.61
N ASP A 87 0.65 -20.85 14.45
CA ASP A 87 0.17 -20.19 13.24
C ASP A 87 -1.30 -20.57 12.92
N LEU A 88 -1.99 -21.28 13.82
CA LEU A 88 -3.40 -21.62 13.65
C LEU A 88 -4.21 -20.35 13.40
N ALA A 89 -5.01 -20.35 12.34
CA ALA A 89 -5.91 -19.25 12.03
C ALA A 89 -7.33 -19.55 12.53
N ASP A 90 -7.97 -18.57 13.17
CA ASP A 90 -9.39 -18.63 13.50
C ASP A 90 -10.28 -18.54 12.24
N LYS A 91 -11.61 -18.61 12.42
CA LYS A 91 -12.56 -18.51 11.29
C LYS A 91 -12.53 -17.15 10.56
N PHE A 92 -11.90 -16.14 11.15
CA PHE A 92 -11.74 -14.81 10.57
C PHE A 92 -10.33 -14.61 9.99
N GLY A 93 -9.48 -15.64 10.02
CA GLY A 93 -8.11 -15.59 9.53
C GLY A 93 -7.12 -14.91 10.50
N ASN A 94 -7.50 -14.64 11.75
CA ASN A 94 -6.55 -14.11 12.73
C ASN A 94 -5.68 -15.23 13.28
N THR A 95 -4.38 -14.99 13.37
CA THR A 95 -3.43 -15.85 14.10
C THR A 95 -3.18 -15.29 15.51
N PRO A 96 -2.62 -16.09 16.44
CA PRO A 96 -2.26 -15.60 17.78
C PRO A 96 -1.32 -14.39 17.74
N LEU A 97 -0.35 -14.37 16.82
CA LEU A 97 0.54 -13.23 16.64
C LEU A 97 -0.22 -11.98 16.19
N LEU A 98 -1.17 -12.12 15.24
CA LEU A 98 -1.98 -10.98 14.80
C LEU A 98 -2.82 -10.39 15.95
N GLU A 99 -3.42 -11.24 16.79
CA GLU A 99 -4.16 -10.78 17.96
C GLU A 99 -3.28 -9.99 18.94
N ALA A 100 -2.08 -10.49 19.26
CA ALA A 100 -1.14 -9.76 20.11
C ALA A 100 -0.73 -8.41 19.50
N VAL A 101 -0.52 -8.35 18.18
CA VAL A 101 -0.16 -7.11 17.46
C VAL A 101 -1.30 -6.10 17.44
N LYS A 102 -2.55 -6.55 17.22
CA LYS A 102 -3.77 -5.71 17.24
C LYS A 102 -4.00 -5.10 18.62
N GLN A 103 -3.78 -5.86 19.69
CA GLN A 103 -4.00 -5.41 21.06
C GLN A 103 -2.79 -4.69 21.68
N GLY A 104 -1.65 -4.64 20.98
CA GLY A 104 -0.44 -3.95 21.44
C GLY A 104 0.34 -4.68 22.52
N HIS A 105 0.21 -6.01 22.59
CA HIS A 105 0.95 -6.83 23.54
C HIS A 105 2.35 -7.17 23.00
N ASP A 106 3.25 -6.19 23.02
CA ASP A 106 4.60 -6.26 22.43
C ASP A 106 5.44 -7.44 22.91
N ARG A 107 5.40 -7.74 24.21
CA ARG A 107 6.16 -8.86 24.78
C ARG A 107 5.68 -10.20 24.23
N VAL A 108 4.37 -10.39 24.14
CA VAL A 108 3.77 -11.59 23.58
C VAL A 108 4.01 -11.69 22.09
N ALA A 109 3.87 -10.59 21.35
CA ALA A 109 4.16 -10.57 19.92
C ALA A 109 5.63 -10.91 19.64
N THR A 110 6.56 -10.36 20.44
CA THR A 110 7.99 -10.67 20.34
C THR A 110 8.26 -12.14 20.66
N LEU A 111 7.63 -12.68 21.72
CA LEU A 111 7.74 -14.08 22.09
C LEU A 111 7.28 -14.99 20.95
N LEU A 112 6.07 -14.78 20.42
CA LEU A 112 5.51 -15.57 19.33
C LEU A 112 6.40 -15.49 18.08
N PHE A 113 6.82 -14.29 17.68
CA PHE A 113 7.70 -14.10 16.54
C PHE A 113 9.06 -14.80 16.73
N SER A 114 9.66 -14.71 17.92
CA SER A 114 10.92 -15.41 18.23
C SER A 114 10.80 -16.94 18.20
N LYS A 115 9.58 -17.47 18.38
CA LYS A 115 9.26 -18.89 18.27
C LYS A 115 8.88 -19.31 16.84
N GLY A 116 8.97 -18.39 15.88
CA GLY A 116 8.76 -18.65 14.46
C GLY A 116 7.36 -18.35 13.95
N ALA A 117 6.50 -17.70 14.75
CA ALA A 117 5.18 -17.28 14.30
C ALA A 117 5.29 -16.31 13.13
N LYS A 118 4.40 -16.48 12.14
CA LYS A 118 4.33 -15.59 10.98
C LYS A 118 3.16 -14.63 11.13
N LEU A 119 3.42 -13.35 10.86
CA LEU A 119 2.34 -12.38 10.79
C LEU A 119 1.58 -12.61 9.49
N SER A 120 0.40 -13.21 9.59
CA SER A 120 -0.53 -13.34 8.49
C SER A 120 -1.65 -12.31 8.66
N LEU A 121 -1.77 -11.40 7.70
CA LEU A 121 -2.84 -10.41 7.62
C LEU A 121 -3.68 -10.74 6.39
N MET A 122 -4.87 -11.30 6.59
CA MET A 122 -5.84 -11.37 5.50
C MET A 122 -6.15 -9.95 5.03
N ASN A 123 -6.12 -9.69 3.72
CA ASN A 123 -6.31 -8.34 3.16
C ASN A 123 -5.37 -7.28 3.81
N ALA A 124 -4.08 -7.61 3.95
CA ALA A 124 -3.06 -6.77 4.60
C ALA A 124 -3.12 -5.29 4.19
N GLY A 125 -3.35 -5.00 2.90
CA GLY A 125 -3.48 -3.63 2.41
C GLY A 125 -4.67 -2.89 3.03
N THR A 126 -5.84 -3.51 3.08
CA THR A 126 -7.02 -2.93 3.74
C THR A 126 -6.78 -2.68 5.23
N HIS A 127 -6.15 -3.61 5.94
CA HIS A 127 -5.85 -3.44 7.37
C HIS A 127 -4.85 -2.31 7.63
N LEU A 128 -3.74 -2.28 6.89
CA LEU A 128 -2.73 -1.23 7.01
C LEU A 128 -3.28 0.14 6.60
N CYS A 129 -4.01 0.23 5.48
CA CYS A 129 -4.67 1.46 5.05
C CYS A 129 -5.67 1.98 6.10
N THR A 130 -6.47 1.08 6.68
CA THR A 130 -7.43 1.45 7.74
C THR A 130 -6.72 1.93 9.00
N ALA A 131 -5.62 1.29 9.40
CA ALA A 131 -4.83 1.71 10.55
C ALA A 131 -4.20 3.09 10.33
N VAL A 132 -3.67 3.35 9.14
CA VAL A 132 -3.15 4.66 8.75
C VAL A 132 -4.26 5.72 8.77
N ALA A 133 -5.43 5.45 8.19
CA ALA A 133 -6.57 6.38 8.20
C ALA A 133 -7.02 6.74 9.62
N ARG A 134 -6.90 5.80 10.57
CA ARG A 134 -7.22 6.02 12.00
C ARG A 134 -6.08 6.70 12.76
N GLY A 135 -4.90 6.85 12.17
CA GLY A 135 -3.70 7.37 12.83
C GLY A 135 -3.04 6.39 13.81
N ASP A 136 -3.34 5.09 13.71
CA ASP A 136 -2.78 4.06 14.60
C ASP A 136 -1.33 3.72 14.23
N SER A 137 -0.42 4.63 14.58
CA SER A 137 1.00 4.50 14.26
C SER A 137 1.68 3.35 14.99
N ASP A 138 1.12 2.95 16.13
CA ASP A 138 1.65 1.87 16.95
C ASP A 138 1.38 0.52 16.31
N PHE A 139 0.15 0.28 15.85
CA PHE A 139 -0.17 -0.92 15.09
C PHE A 139 0.66 -1.01 13.80
N VAL A 140 0.73 0.08 13.01
CA VAL A 140 1.48 0.09 11.75
C VAL A 140 2.96 -0.23 12.00
N ARG A 141 3.57 0.39 13.01
CA ARG A 141 4.96 0.10 13.39
C ARG A 141 5.18 -1.37 13.76
N ARG A 142 4.31 -1.94 14.60
CA ARG A 142 4.41 -3.36 14.97
C ARG A 142 4.22 -4.27 13.77
N ALA A 143 3.20 -4.03 12.95
CA ALA A 143 2.91 -4.85 11.77
C ALA A 143 4.13 -4.88 10.82
N LEU A 144 4.73 -3.73 10.54
CA LEU A 144 5.93 -3.63 9.70
C LEU A 144 7.14 -4.32 10.34
N ALA A 145 7.33 -4.19 11.67
CA ALA A 145 8.41 -4.86 12.39
C ALA A 145 8.33 -6.39 12.32
N TYR A 146 7.10 -6.94 12.23
CA TYR A 146 6.87 -8.39 12.09
C TYR A 146 6.68 -8.83 10.64
N GLY A 147 7.09 -8.01 9.67
CA GLY A 147 7.19 -8.39 8.25
C GLY A 147 5.96 -8.13 7.39
N ALA A 148 5.02 -7.29 7.83
CA ALA A 148 3.96 -6.82 6.95
C ALA A 148 4.55 -6.01 5.77
N ASP A 149 4.03 -6.24 4.56
CA ASP A 149 4.48 -5.50 3.37
C ASP A 149 3.89 -4.08 3.36
N PRO A 150 4.71 -3.01 3.46
CA PRO A 150 4.25 -1.62 3.40
C PRO A 150 3.60 -1.23 2.06
N ASN A 151 3.81 -2.02 1.00
CA ASN A 151 3.25 -1.80 -0.33
C ASN A 151 1.96 -2.59 -0.59
N SER A 152 1.46 -3.29 0.42
CA SER A 152 0.18 -4.03 0.34
C SER A 152 -0.95 -3.09 -0.10
N ARG A 153 -1.72 -3.51 -1.10
CA ARG A 153 -2.77 -2.68 -1.70
C ARG A 153 -4.15 -3.01 -1.13
N ASP A 154 -4.96 -1.99 -0.89
CA ASP A 154 -6.38 -2.15 -0.56
C ASP A 154 -7.22 -2.47 -1.81
N TYR A 155 -8.54 -2.53 -1.65
CA TYR A 155 -9.49 -2.79 -2.75
C TYR A 155 -9.41 -1.74 -3.88
N ASP A 156 -9.04 -0.50 -3.57
CA ASP A 156 -8.89 0.58 -4.55
C ASP A 156 -7.46 0.66 -5.13
N HIS A 157 -6.65 -0.38 -4.92
CA HIS A 157 -5.23 -0.43 -5.26
C HIS A 157 -4.37 0.63 -4.56
N ARG A 158 -4.88 1.28 -3.52
CA ARG A 158 -4.14 2.26 -2.74
C ARG A 158 -3.21 1.54 -1.78
N THR A 159 -2.01 2.09 -1.61
CA THR A 159 -1.07 1.68 -0.56
C THR A 159 -1.31 2.50 0.71
N PRO A 160 -0.83 2.04 1.88
CA PRO A 160 -0.86 2.82 3.12
C PRO A 160 -0.26 4.23 2.96
N LEU A 161 0.73 4.38 2.08
CA LEU A 161 1.36 5.68 1.80
C LEU A 161 0.42 6.65 1.06
N HIS A 162 -0.49 6.16 0.20
CA HIS A 162 -1.51 7.02 -0.41
C HIS A 162 -2.42 7.64 0.66
N ILE A 163 -2.87 6.83 1.62
CA ILE A 163 -3.74 7.29 2.71
C ILE A 163 -2.99 8.29 3.60
N ALA A 164 -1.75 7.97 3.99
CA ALA A 164 -0.93 8.89 4.79
C ALA A 164 -0.70 10.23 4.07
N ALA A 165 -0.52 10.21 2.76
CA ALA A 165 -0.33 11.42 1.96
C ALA A 165 -1.63 12.24 1.79
N ALA A 166 -2.76 11.58 1.52
CA ALA A 166 -4.06 12.22 1.39
C ALA A 166 -4.48 12.95 2.68
N GLU A 167 -4.25 12.31 3.83
CA GLU A 167 -4.57 12.86 5.16
C GLU A 167 -3.48 13.79 5.72
N GLY A 168 -2.37 13.99 5.00
CA GLY A 168 -1.27 14.87 5.43
C GLY A 168 -0.45 14.36 6.63
N LEU A 169 -0.49 13.06 6.93
CA LEU A 169 0.12 12.42 8.09
C LEU A 169 1.64 12.25 7.92
N TYR A 170 2.40 13.33 8.10
CA TYR A 170 3.87 13.35 7.90
C TYR A 170 4.63 12.24 8.62
N LEU A 171 4.40 12.06 9.94
CA LEU A 171 5.12 11.06 10.72
C LEU A 171 4.82 9.62 10.24
N MET A 172 3.58 9.36 9.85
CA MET A 172 3.16 8.06 9.32
C MET A 172 3.75 7.81 7.93
N ALA A 173 3.69 8.81 7.06
CA ALA A 173 4.29 8.73 5.72
C ALA A 173 5.80 8.49 5.81
N LYS A 174 6.49 9.17 6.73
CA LYS A 174 7.92 8.94 6.99
C LYS A 174 8.18 7.51 7.46
N LEU A 175 7.42 7.01 8.43
CA LEU A 175 7.55 5.64 8.93
C LEU A 175 7.36 4.61 7.80
N LEU A 176 6.38 4.81 6.94
CA LEU A 176 6.12 3.93 5.80
C LEU A 176 7.27 3.97 4.76
N VAL A 177 7.78 5.16 4.43
CA VAL A 177 8.92 5.32 3.51
C VAL A 177 10.19 4.68 4.10
N ASP A 178 10.45 4.90 5.39
CA ASP A 178 11.59 4.28 6.10
C ASP A 178 11.46 2.74 6.10
N ALA A 179 10.25 2.20 6.11
CA ALA A 179 9.97 0.77 5.99
C ALA A 179 10.02 0.23 4.54
N GLY A 180 10.23 1.09 3.54
CA GLY A 180 10.33 0.70 2.13
C GLY A 180 9.03 0.82 1.32
N ALA A 181 8.09 1.68 1.74
CA ALA A 181 6.93 2.02 0.92
C ALA A 181 7.35 2.80 -0.34
N SER A 182 6.91 2.33 -1.50
CA SER A 182 7.20 2.97 -2.79
C SER A 182 6.38 4.23 -2.99
N VAL A 183 7.07 5.32 -3.31
CA VAL A 183 6.48 6.61 -3.67
C VAL A 183 5.90 6.66 -5.10
N PHE A 184 6.18 5.63 -5.93
CA PHE A 184 5.67 5.52 -7.31
C PHE A 184 4.47 4.60 -7.44
N ALA A 185 4.04 3.95 -6.37
CA ALA A 185 2.84 3.12 -6.42
C ALA A 185 1.67 3.96 -6.94
N THR A 186 0.87 3.41 -7.85
CA THR A 186 -0.32 4.07 -8.37
C THR A 186 -1.56 3.36 -7.87
N ASP A 187 -2.57 4.11 -7.48
CA ASP A 187 -3.90 3.59 -7.21
C ASP A 187 -4.67 3.21 -8.49
N ARG A 188 -5.94 2.81 -8.35
CA ARG A 188 -6.81 2.44 -9.46
C ARG A 188 -7.09 3.57 -10.46
N TRP A 189 -6.86 4.82 -10.10
CA TRP A 189 -7.04 6.00 -10.95
C TRP A 189 -5.72 6.50 -11.54
N GLY A 190 -4.60 5.83 -11.25
CA GLY A 190 -3.27 6.24 -11.70
C GLY A 190 -2.64 7.35 -10.85
N THR A 191 -3.23 7.67 -9.70
CA THR A 191 -2.73 8.71 -8.78
C THR A 191 -1.58 8.15 -7.96
N THR A 192 -0.50 8.93 -7.77
CA THR A 192 0.59 8.55 -6.86
C THR A 192 0.38 9.13 -5.46
N PRO A 193 1.06 8.60 -4.41
CA PRO A 193 1.02 9.20 -3.09
C PRO A 193 1.44 10.68 -3.09
N LEU A 194 2.38 11.07 -3.96
CA LEU A 194 2.77 12.46 -4.09
C LEU A 194 1.63 13.34 -4.63
N ASP A 195 0.82 12.83 -5.56
CA ASP A 195 -0.34 13.55 -6.09
C ASP A 195 -1.45 13.68 -5.04
N GLU A 196 -1.68 12.66 -4.22
CA GLU A 196 -2.55 12.76 -3.04
C GLU A 196 -2.01 13.77 -2.02
N GLY A 197 -0.70 13.77 -1.78
CA GLY A 197 -0.03 14.75 -0.94
C GLY A 197 -0.23 16.20 -1.41
N ARG A 198 -0.29 16.44 -2.73
CA ARG A 198 -0.62 17.76 -3.30
C ARG A 198 -2.04 18.20 -2.97
N LYS A 199 -3.01 17.27 -2.98
CA LYS A 199 -4.40 17.57 -2.59
C LYS A 199 -4.50 17.93 -1.10
N SER A 200 -3.71 17.30 -0.24
CA SER A 200 -3.68 17.57 1.20
C SER A 200 -3.11 18.96 1.57
N GLY A 201 -2.31 19.58 0.70
CA GLY A 201 -1.68 20.88 0.94
C GLY A 201 -0.47 20.86 1.91
N SER A 202 -0.03 19.69 2.39
CA SER A 202 1.09 19.58 3.33
C SER A 202 2.45 19.74 2.63
N LYS A 203 3.04 20.93 2.73
CA LYS A 203 4.34 21.28 2.10
C LYS A 203 5.48 20.37 2.54
N THR A 204 5.57 20.06 3.83
CA THR A 204 6.63 19.22 4.40
C THR A 204 6.53 17.77 3.91
N LEU A 205 5.31 17.24 3.79
CA LEU A 205 5.08 15.90 3.25
C LEU A 205 5.38 15.84 1.75
N MET A 206 4.96 16.84 0.98
CA MET A 206 5.30 16.92 -0.45
C MET A 206 6.81 16.96 -0.69
N GLN A 207 7.56 17.74 0.10
CA GLN A 207 9.01 17.81 0.00
C GLN A 207 9.67 16.46 0.32
N MET A 208 9.19 15.78 1.36
CA MET A 208 9.70 14.45 1.75
C MET A 208 9.43 13.39 0.67
N LEU A 209 8.20 13.31 0.15
CA LEU A 209 7.85 12.39 -0.93
C LEU A 209 8.58 12.72 -2.24
N GLY A 210 8.76 14.00 -2.54
CA GLY A 210 9.55 14.47 -3.68
C GLY A 210 11.02 14.06 -3.59
N GLN A 211 11.61 14.16 -2.39
CA GLN A 211 12.96 13.68 -2.14
C GLN A 211 13.04 12.15 -2.28
N GLY A 212 12.11 11.41 -1.68
CA GLY A 212 12.04 9.95 -1.83
C GLY A 212 11.92 9.51 -3.30
N LYS A 213 11.20 10.29 -4.12
CA LYS A 213 11.10 10.07 -5.57
C LYS A 213 12.46 10.22 -6.24
N ALA A 214 13.19 11.29 -5.95
CA ALA A 214 14.53 11.52 -6.49
C ALA A 214 15.52 10.43 -6.06
N ASP A 215 15.45 10.01 -4.80
CA ASP A 215 16.34 8.99 -4.22
C ASP A 215 16.09 7.62 -4.84
N GLU A 216 14.84 7.19 -5.02
CA GLU A 216 14.52 5.94 -5.71
C GLU A 216 14.87 5.99 -7.22
N LEU A 217 14.66 7.13 -7.90
CA LEU A 217 15.08 7.31 -9.30
C LEU A 217 16.61 7.23 -9.46
N SER A 218 17.37 7.78 -8.51
CA SER A 218 18.84 7.73 -8.55
C SER A 218 19.40 6.32 -8.46
N LYS A 219 18.65 5.38 -7.85
CA LYS A 219 19.03 3.97 -7.72
C LYS A 219 18.83 3.18 -9.02
N PHE A 220 18.08 3.70 -9.99
CA PHE A 220 17.79 3.02 -11.27
C PHE A 220 17.95 3.95 -12.49
N PRO A 221 19.18 4.22 -12.95
CA PRO A 221 19.43 5.10 -14.10
C PRO A 221 18.83 4.57 -15.42
N ALA A 222 18.73 3.24 -15.57
CA ALA A 222 18.41 2.59 -16.84
C ALA A 222 16.91 2.45 -17.18
N ARG A 223 16.00 2.80 -16.26
CA ARG A 223 14.54 2.75 -16.50
C ARG A 223 13.90 4.12 -16.72
N GLY A 224 14.69 5.18 -16.61
CA GLY A 224 14.23 6.56 -16.72
C GLY A 224 13.64 6.87 -18.10
N ASP A 225 14.29 6.47 -19.18
CA ASP A 225 13.97 7.04 -20.48
C ASP A 225 12.78 6.36 -21.19
N GLU A 226 12.49 5.08 -20.93
CA GLU A 226 11.34 4.39 -21.54
C GLU A 226 10.00 4.62 -20.83
N VAL A 227 10.02 4.98 -19.53
CA VAL A 227 8.80 5.23 -18.73
C VAL A 227 8.48 6.72 -18.64
N ARG A 228 9.48 7.61 -18.77
CA ARG A 228 9.28 9.07 -18.75
C ARG A 228 8.35 9.58 -19.85
N ASP A 229 8.39 8.95 -21.03
CA ASP A 229 7.59 9.37 -22.19
C ASP A 229 6.13 8.87 -22.16
N LYS A 230 5.80 7.90 -21.31
CA LYS A 230 4.43 7.34 -21.20
C LYS A 230 3.59 7.98 -20.11
N MET A 231 4.18 8.83 -19.27
CA MET A 231 3.55 9.31 -18.03
C MET A 231 2.91 10.70 -18.15
N HIS A 232 2.89 11.30 -19.34
CA HIS A 232 2.17 12.56 -19.61
C HIS A 232 1.02 12.27 -20.58
N PRO A 233 -0.24 12.21 -20.12
CA PRO A 233 -1.37 11.92 -21.02
C PRO A 233 -1.70 13.10 -21.95
N ARG A 234 -1.07 14.27 -21.75
CA ARG A 234 -1.35 15.49 -22.51
C ARG A 234 -0.52 15.56 -23.79
N ARG A 235 -1.18 15.83 -24.91
CA ARG A 235 -0.60 16.04 -26.24
C ARG A 235 -0.92 17.46 -26.72
N CYS A 236 -0.02 18.06 -27.48
CA CYS A 236 -0.28 19.34 -28.15
C CYS A 236 0.07 19.25 -29.64
N SER A 237 -0.55 20.11 -30.44
CA SER A 237 -0.25 20.24 -31.87
C SER A 237 0.67 21.44 -32.06
N VAL A 238 1.91 21.22 -32.50
CA VAL A 238 2.88 22.29 -32.72
C VAL A 238 2.98 22.57 -34.22
N PHE A 239 2.81 23.82 -34.60
CA PHE A 239 2.89 24.30 -35.98
C PHE A 239 4.18 25.13 -36.18
N PRO A 240 4.80 25.07 -37.37
CA PRO A 240 6.07 25.74 -37.63
C PRO A 240 5.97 27.27 -37.84
N TYR A 241 4.77 27.84 -37.96
CA TYR A 241 4.54 29.26 -38.22
C TYR A 241 3.25 29.72 -37.53
N HIS A 242 3.22 30.97 -37.06
CA HIS A 242 1.99 31.54 -36.50
C HIS A 242 1.01 31.91 -37.64
N PRO A 243 -0.32 31.80 -37.47
CA PRO A 243 -1.30 32.18 -38.49
C PRO A 243 -1.23 33.65 -38.95
N TRP A 244 -0.49 34.49 -38.22
CA TRP A 244 -0.29 35.91 -38.53
C TRP A 244 0.95 36.19 -39.38
N ASP A 245 1.84 35.21 -39.54
CA ASP A 245 2.96 35.31 -40.46
C ASP A 245 2.39 35.12 -41.87
N GLY A 246 2.17 36.23 -42.59
CA GLY A 246 1.43 36.33 -43.87
C GLY A 246 1.98 35.56 -45.08
N GLY A 247 2.70 34.46 -44.89
CA GLY A 247 3.11 33.52 -45.92
C GLY A 247 2.12 32.36 -46.05
N ASP A 248 1.55 32.18 -47.25
CA ASP A 248 0.68 31.07 -47.62
C ASP A 248 1.43 29.73 -47.69
N LYS A 249 1.93 29.28 -46.53
CA LYS A 249 2.61 27.99 -46.36
C LYS A 249 1.87 27.23 -45.27
N ARG A 250 0.72 26.65 -45.63
CA ARG A 250 0.07 25.61 -44.82
C ARG A 250 1.01 24.40 -44.70
N ARG A 251 1.89 24.43 -43.70
CA ARG A 251 2.59 23.22 -43.25
C ARG A 251 1.73 22.55 -42.18
N GLU A 252 1.60 21.24 -42.28
CA GLU A 252 0.88 20.43 -41.31
C GLU A 252 1.59 20.50 -39.96
N GLY A 253 0.81 20.67 -38.88
CA GLY A 253 1.33 20.66 -37.52
C GLY A 253 1.67 19.24 -37.07
N VAL A 254 2.61 19.12 -36.15
CA VAL A 254 3.00 17.83 -35.57
C VAL A 254 2.38 17.66 -34.19
N VAL A 255 1.89 16.46 -33.90
CA VAL A 255 1.42 16.11 -32.56
C VAL A 255 2.61 15.65 -31.72
N VAL A 256 2.83 16.33 -30.60
CA VAL A 256 3.93 16.05 -29.67
C VAL A 256 3.34 15.78 -28.29
N TRP A 257 3.93 14.83 -27.57
CA TRP A 257 3.66 14.65 -26.15
C TRP A 257 4.25 15.81 -25.38
N ILE A 258 3.53 16.34 -24.38
CA ILE A 258 4.02 17.46 -23.58
C ILE A 258 5.03 16.91 -22.56
N PRO A 259 6.34 17.24 -22.67
CA PRO A 259 7.35 16.85 -21.70
C PRO A 259 7.32 17.76 -20.47
N HIS A 260 8.19 17.51 -19.49
CA HIS A 260 8.21 18.24 -18.21
C HIS A 260 8.96 19.58 -18.29
N THR A 261 9.55 19.91 -19.44
CA THR A 261 10.31 21.15 -19.64
C THR A 261 9.98 21.76 -20.99
N ILE A 262 9.93 23.10 -21.04
CA ILE A 262 9.59 23.79 -22.27
C ILE A 262 10.65 23.62 -23.36
N GLU A 263 11.92 23.51 -22.96
CA GLU A 263 13.05 23.23 -23.86
C GLU A 263 12.94 21.83 -24.47
N GLY A 264 12.49 20.84 -23.69
CA GLY A 264 12.18 19.50 -24.20
C GLY A 264 11.06 19.55 -25.24
N LEU A 265 10.01 20.35 -25.01
CA LEU A 265 8.88 20.46 -25.92
C LEU A 265 9.30 21.07 -27.26
N ILE A 266 10.12 22.13 -27.21
CA ILE A 266 10.70 22.78 -28.39
C ILE A 266 11.54 21.78 -29.18
N ARG A 267 12.43 21.02 -28.52
CA ARG A 267 13.28 20.03 -29.17
C ARG A 267 12.49 18.93 -29.87
N SER A 268 11.51 18.34 -29.18
CA SER A 268 10.66 17.29 -29.76
C SER A 268 9.82 17.79 -30.93
N ALA A 269 9.37 19.05 -30.88
CA ALA A 269 8.68 19.68 -32.00
C ALA A 269 9.62 19.92 -33.19
N GLN A 270 10.83 20.43 -32.95
CA GLN A 270 11.84 20.66 -34.00
C GLN A 270 12.22 19.37 -34.73
N GLU A 271 12.46 18.29 -33.98
CA GLU A 271 12.83 16.99 -34.53
C GLU A 271 11.72 16.44 -35.44
N LYS A 272 10.46 16.46 -34.98
CA LYS A 272 9.32 16.00 -35.79
C LYS A 272 9.00 16.89 -36.99
N LEU A 273 9.29 18.19 -36.90
CA LEU A 273 9.13 19.14 -38.01
C LEU A 273 10.29 19.10 -39.00
N GLY A 274 11.35 18.35 -38.74
CA GLY A 274 12.53 18.26 -39.59
C GLY A 274 13.32 19.57 -39.69
N LEU A 275 13.26 20.42 -38.66
CA LEU A 275 14.02 21.66 -38.60
C LEU A 275 15.45 21.35 -38.14
N SER A 276 16.43 21.45 -39.04
CA SER A 276 17.83 21.17 -38.74
C SER A 276 18.37 22.14 -37.68
N VAL A 277 19.01 21.60 -36.65
CA VAL A 277 19.83 22.37 -35.71
C VAL A 277 21.01 22.91 -36.49
N SER A 278 21.00 24.19 -36.86
CA SER A 278 22.23 24.84 -37.28
C SER A 278 23.08 25.06 -36.03
N ASP A 279 24.15 24.31 -35.89
CA ASP A 279 25.21 24.47 -34.88
C ASP A 279 25.99 25.81 -35.00
N SER A 280 25.44 26.81 -35.68
CA SER A 280 25.99 28.16 -35.71
C SER A 280 25.27 29.03 -34.69
N ASP A 281 26.08 29.56 -33.80
CA ASP A 281 25.89 30.53 -32.72
C ASP A 281 25.23 31.87 -33.15
N SER A 282 24.13 31.81 -33.91
CA SER A 282 23.33 32.95 -34.35
C SER A 282 21.92 32.87 -33.78
N GLY A 283 21.79 33.19 -32.49
CA GLY A 283 20.75 34.07 -31.92
C GLY A 283 19.26 33.73 -31.99
N ALA A 284 18.78 32.80 -32.82
CA ALA A 284 17.35 32.54 -32.96
C ALA A 284 16.84 31.57 -31.88
N ARG A 285 16.67 32.05 -30.64
CA ARG A 285 16.05 31.26 -29.57
C ARG A 285 14.58 31.03 -29.94
N LEU A 286 14.26 29.82 -30.42
CA LEU A 286 12.89 29.42 -30.75
C LEU A 286 11.99 29.54 -29.51
N ARG A 287 10.78 30.04 -29.72
CA ARG A 287 9.78 30.21 -28.67
C ARG A 287 8.47 29.56 -29.10
N LEU A 288 7.69 29.12 -28.11
CA LEU A 288 6.33 28.62 -28.33
C LEU A 288 5.33 29.73 -28.00
N LEU A 289 4.41 29.98 -28.94
CA LEU A 289 3.27 30.87 -28.76
C LEU A 289 1.97 30.07 -28.72
N GLY A 290 1.01 30.54 -27.92
CA GLY A 290 -0.38 30.08 -27.94
C GLY A 290 -1.16 30.65 -29.14
N GLU A 291 -2.42 30.23 -29.30
CA GLU A 291 -3.34 30.76 -30.34
C GLU A 291 -3.65 32.26 -30.17
N ASP A 292 -3.51 32.77 -28.96
CA ASP A 292 -3.65 34.18 -28.59
C ASP A 292 -2.37 35.00 -28.82
N GLY A 293 -1.30 34.38 -29.32
CA GLY A 293 0.02 35.00 -29.47
C GLY A 293 0.78 35.14 -28.14
N ALA A 294 0.24 34.62 -27.02
CA ALA A 294 0.93 34.68 -25.74
C ALA A 294 2.11 33.71 -25.70
N LYS A 295 3.22 34.15 -25.10
CA LYS A 295 4.41 33.32 -24.94
C LYS A 295 4.19 32.25 -23.89
N VAL A 296 4.33 30.99 -24.29
CA VAL A 296 4.38 29.86 -23.35
C VAL A 296 5.73 29.90 -22.65
N GLN A 297 5.71 30.01 -21.32
CA GLN A 297 6.93 30.03 -20.49
C GLN A 297 7.11 28.73 -19.72
N ASP A 298 6.00 28.04 -19.43
CA ASP A 298 5.97 26.78 -18.70
C ASP A 298 5.07 25.77 -19.43
N VAL A 299 5.42 24.48 -19.35
CA VAL A 299 4.62 23.38 -19.89
C VAL A 299 3.27 23.22 -19.19
N ASP A 300 3.15 23.70 -17.95
CA ASP A 300 1.88 23.71 -17.23
C ASP A 300 0.87 24.71 -17.80
N MET A 301 1.31 25.66 -18.63
CA MET A 301 0.42 26.57 -19.38
C MET A 301 -0.20 25.90 -20.61
N VAL A 302 0.21 24.66 -20.94
CA VAL A 302 -0.23 23.92 -22.12
C VAL A 302 -1.31 22.90 -21.74
N ASN A 303 -2.49 23.08 -22.31
CA ASN A 303 -3.61 22.17 -22.17
C ASN A 303 -3.54 21.00 -23.16
N ASP A 304 -4.20 19.89 -22.84
CA ASP A 304 -4.34 18.75 -23.76
C ASP A 304 -5.11 19.17 -25.02
N GLY A 305 -4.56 18.84 -26.18
CA GLY A 305 -5.07 19.23 -27.50
C GLY A 305 -4.75 20.66 -27.94
N GLN A 306 -4.05 21.47 -27.13
CA GLN A 306 -3.77 22.88 -27.48
C GLN A 306 -2.88 23.01 -28.71
N LYS A 307 -3.16 24.02 -29.55
CA LYS A 307 -2.29 24.40 -30.67
C LYS A 307 -1.24 25.39 -30.21
N LEU A 308 0.01 25.10 -30.55
CA LEU A 308 1.17 25.93 -30.27
C LEU A 308 1.90 26.24 -31.56
N TYR A 309 2.59 27.38 -31.59
CA TYR A 309 3.29 27.85 -32.77
C TYR A 309 4.75 28.09 -32.42
N LEU A 310 5.64 27.46 -33.18
CA LEU A 310 7.07 27.60 -33.04
C LEU A 310 7.53 28.82 -33.86
N VAL A 311 8.05 29.85 -33.19
CA VAL A 311 8.48 31.10 -33.84
C VAL A 311 9.98 31.32 -33.63
N GLY A 312 10.70 31.60 -34.71
CA GLY A 312 12.11 31.99 -34.70
C GLY A 312 12.24 33.46 -34.31
N GLY A 313 13.16 33.76 -33.39
CA GLY A 313 13.39 35.14 -32.95
C GLY A 313 14.09 35.96 -34.02
N ASP A 314 13.31 36.60 -34.90
CA ASP A 314 13.65 37.85 -35.58
C ASP A 314 12.34 38.51 -36.05
N GLY A 315 11.88 39.50 -35.29
CA GLY A 315 10.64 40.23 -35.54
C GLY A 315 10.33 41.17 -34.38
N ALA A 316 10.63 42.45 -34.61
CA ALA A 316 10.58 43.59 -33.70
C ALA A 316 9.43 43.58 -32.67
N GLU A 317 9.78 43.89 -31.42
CA GLU A 317 8.84 44.51 -30.48
C GLU A 317 8.24 45.75 -31.15
N PRO A 318 6.91 45.88 -31.27
CA PRO A 318 6.32 47.20 -31.42
C PRO A 318 6.51 47.90 -30.07
N SER A 319 7.35 48.92 -30.06
CA SER A 319 7.41 49.90 -28.98
C SER A 319 6.06 50.61 -28.84
N GLU A 320 5.57 50.60 -27.59
CA GLU A 320 4.41 51.32 -27.00
C GLU A 320 3.01 50.74 -27.23
#